data_AF-A0A432Y8G6-F1
#
_entry.id   AF-A0A432Y8G6-F1
#
_cell.length_a   1.000
_cell.length_b   1.000
_cell.length_c   1.000
_cell.angle_alpha   90.00
_cell.angle_beta   90.00
_cell.angle_gamma   90.00
#
_symmetry.space_group_name_H-M   'P 1'
#
loop_
_entity.id
_entity.type
_entity.pdbx_description
1 polymer ?
#
loop_
_entity_poly.entity_id
_entity_poly.type
_entity_poly.pdbx_seq_one_letter_code
_entity_poly.pdbx_strand_id
1 'polypeptide(L)'
;MKLGNMLKRLKQRIGALGFYLGSLVLAGVSIYFAYWLGGQAAEVKEQTVAQQDQRLDQLYRQIEGLEYQTNVLSVELDIERSANEELQSELSELQNENYALRRDVAFYQKIMAPELEQGGVVIESFALTPNISKRHFHFSLALLQIEQRRQFVEGKITIELQARTGEKTVKRYNLLELANIEPHPHFFSMRYFSLLEGDFILPEGVLPEHVDVRVTLTEGGRGELERRFYWTQSLRQNRSLELEKSEDS
;
A
#
# COMPACT_ATOMS: atom_id res chain seq x y z
N MET A 1 -90.38 -23.19 38.70
CA MET A 1 -91.31 -23.86 39.65
C MET A 1 -91.43 -25.40 39.50
N LYS A 2 -90.72 -26.08 38.56
CA LYS A 2 -90.84 -27.55 38.36
C LYS A 2 -89.84 -28.41 39.17
N LEU A 3 -88.67 -27.89 39.54
CA LEU A 3 -87.67 -28.66 40.31
C LEU A 3 -88.10 -28.97 41.75
N GLY A 4 -88.74 -28.03 42.44
CA GLY A 4 -89.17 -28.21 43.84
C GLY A 4 -90.19 -29.34 44.02
N ASN A 5 -91.05 -29.57 43.02
CA ASN A 5 -92.03 -30.65 43.04
C ASN A 5 -91.41 -32.02 42.69
N MET A 6 -90.33 -32.06 41.89
CA MET A 6 -89.58 -33.29 41.60
C MET A 6 -88.84 -33.80 42.85
N LEU A 7 -88.22 -32.89 43.61
CA LEU A 7 -87.52 -33.21 44.87
C LEU A 7 -88.46 -33.81 45.92
N LYS A 8 -89.69 -33.28 46.03
CA LYS A 8 -90.73 -33.83 46.93
C LYS A 8 -91.19 -35.24 46.53
N ARG A 9 -91.33 -35.52 45.23
CA ARG A 9 -91.73 -36.86 44.75
C ARG A 9 -90.63 -37.91 44.97
N LEU A 10 -89.36 -37.51 44.87
CA LEU A 10 -88.22 -38.40 45.16
C LEU A 10 -88.16 -38.79 46.63
N LYS A 11 -88.41 -37.82 47.53
CA LYS A 11 -88.44 -38.02 49.00
C LYS A 11 -89.54 -38.98 49.48
N GLN A 12 -90.59 -39.20 48.68
CA GLN A 12 -91.75 -40.01 49.06
C GLN A 12 -91.65 -41.48 48.59
N ARG A 13 -90.88 -41.78 47.54
CA ARG A 13 -90.65 -43.15 47.05
C ARG A 13 -89.45 -43.84 47.70
N ILE A 14 -88.46 -43.06 48.07
CA ILE A 14 -87.24 -43.51 48.74
C ILE A 14 -87.33 -42.83 50.10
N GLY A 15 -87.63 -43.58 51.15
CA GLY A 15 -87.86 -43.03 52.49
C GLY A 15 -86.80 -42.00 52.90
N ALA A 16 -87.13 -41.04 53.78
CA ALA A 16 -86.32 -39.86 54.07
C ALA A 16 -84.81 -40.11 54.20
N LEU A 17 -84.42 -41.25 54.80
CA LEU A 17 -83.03 -41.70 54.93
C LEU A 17 -82.29 -41.88 53.59
N GLY A 18 -82.91 -42.45 52.56
CA GLY A 18 -82.26 -42.67 51.26
C GLY A 18 -82.01 -41.37 50.48
N PHE A 19 -82.86 -40.35 50.67
CA PHE A 19 -82.62 -39.01 50.10
C PHE A 19 -81.43 -38.31 50.77
N TYR A 20 -81.32 -38.37 52.11
CA TYR A 20 -80.17 -37.81 52.82
C TYR A 20 -78.87 -38.55 52.49
N LEU A 21 -78.90 -39.88 52.40
CA LEU A 21 -77.74 -40.68 51.97
C LEU A 21 -77.32 -40.33 50.54
N GLY A 22 -78.26 -40.21 49.60
CA GLY A 22 -77.96 -39.81 48.22
C GLY A 22 -77.34 -38.42 48.12
N SER A 23 -77.85 -37.44 48.89
CA SER A 23 -77.27 -36.10 48.95
C SER A 23 -75.86 -36.08 49.55
N LEU A 24 -75.59 -36.92 50.55
CA LEU A 24 -74.29 -37.01 51.20
C LEU A 24 -73.24 -37.63 50.28
N VAL A 25 -73.62 -38.67 49.52
CA VAL A 25 -72.77 -39.27 48.49
C VAL A 25 -72.47 -38.24 47.39
N LEU A 26 -73.47 -37.49 46.93
CA LEU A 26 -73.28 -36.49 45.88
C LEU A 26 -72.37 -35.34 46.33
N ALA A 27 -72.47 -34.91 47.59
CA ALA A 27 -71.55 -33.95 48.18
C ALA A 27 -70.11 -34.49 48.27
N GLY A 28 -69.94 -35.74 48.69
CA GLY A 28 -68.62 -36.41 48.74
C GLY A 28 -67.97 -36.53 47.36
N VAL A 29 -68.75 -36.92 46.33
CA VAL A 29 -68.27 -37.01 44.94
C VAL A 29 -67.87 -35.63 44.41
N SER A 30 -68.65 -34.58 44.70
CA SER A 30 -68.32 -33.22 44.29
C SER A 30 -67.00 -32.71 44.91
N ILE A 31 -66.79 -32.97 46.21
CA ILE A 31 -65.55 -32.62 46.91
C ILE A 31 -64.36 -33.38 46.32
N TYR A 32 -64.52 -34.68 46.07
CA TYR A 32 -63.47 -35.50 45.45
C TYR A 32 -63.11 -34.99 44.04
N PHE A 33 -64.11 -34.66 43.22
CA PHE A 33 -63.90 -34.14 41.88
C PHE A 33 -63.22 -32.76 41.88
N ALA A 34 -63.58 -31.89 42.83
CA ALA A 34 -62.95 -30.58 43.03
C ALA A 34 -61.48 -30.72 43.46
N TYR A 35 -61.17 -31.64 44.38
CA TYR A 35 -59.79 -31.93 44.78
C TYR A 35 -58.96 -32.50 43.61
N TRP A 36 -59.54 -33.41 42.82
CA TRP A 36 -58.86 -34.00 41.67
C TRP A 36 -58.53 -32.99 40.57
N LEU A 37 -59.47 -32.09 40.25
CA LEU A 37 -59.24 -30.98 39.30
C LEU A 37 -58.27 -29.92 39.85
N GLY A 38 -58.35 -29.62 41.15
CA GLY A 38 -57.45 -28.68 41.82
C GLY A 38 -55.99 -29.17 41.85
N GLY A 39 -55.78 -30.47 42.06
CA GLY A 39 -54.45 -31.09 42.03
C GLY A 39 -53.76 -30.95 40.67
N GLN A 40 -54.48 -31.24 39.58
CA GLN A 40 -53.93 -31.06 38.23
C GLN A 40 -53.66 -29.59 37.89
N ALA A 41 -54.51 -28.67 38.35
CA ALA A 41 -54.30 -27.24 38.15
C ALA A 41 -53.10 -26.68 38.96
N ALA A 42 -52.77 -27.28 40.11
CA ALA A 42 -51.59 -26.92 40.89
C ALA A 42 -50.30 -27.39 40.18
N GLU A 43 -50.30 -28.62 39.65
CA GLU A 43 -49.15 -29.18 38.94
C GLU A 43 -48.84 -28.41 37.64
N VAL A 44 -49.86 -27.98 36.89
CA VAL A 44 -49.67 -27.13 35.70
C VAL A 44 -49.07 -25.76 36.06
N LYS A 45 -49.46 -25.18 37.21
CA LYS A 45 -48.88 -23.90 37.67
C LYS A 45 -47.41 -24.05 38.05
N GLU A 46 -47.07 -25.11 38.78
CA GLU A 46 -45.69 -25.41 39.19
C GLU A 46 -44.80 -25.66 37.97
N GLN A 47 -45.29 -26.42 36.98
CA GLN A 47 -44.58 -26.61 35.70
C GLN A 47 -44.41 -25.31 34.92
N THR A 48 -45.43 -24.44 34.92
CA THR A 48 -45.36 -23.14 34.23
C THR A 48 -44.34 -22.22 34.89
N VAL A 49 -44.28 -22.18 36.22
CA VAL A 49 -43.29 -21.40 36.98
C VAL A 49 -41.89 -21.96 36.72
N ALA A 50 -41.70 -23.27 36.80
CA ALA A 50 -40.41 -23.89 36.50
C ALA A 50 -39.92 -23.62 35.07
N GLN A 51 -40.82 -23.62 34.08
CA GLN A 51 -40.48 -23.22 32.70
C GLN A 51 -40.12 -21.74 32.57
N GLN A 52 -40.78 -20.86 33.33
CA GLN A 52 -40.46 -19.43 33.34
C GLN A 52 -39.10 -19.17 34.00
N ASP A 53 -38.80 -19.82 35.11
CA ASP A 53 -37.50 -19.72 35.78
C ASP A 53 -36.37 -20.22 34.87
N GLN A 54 -36.57 -21.34 34.17
CA GLN A 54 -35.61 -21.83 33.18
C GLN A 54 -35.38 -20.84 32.04
N ARG A 55 -36.43 -20.15 31.56
CA ARG A 55 -36.29 -19.12 30.53
C ARG A 55 -35.58 -17.89 31.07
N LEU A 56 -35.85 -17.48 32.30
CA LEU A 56 -35.15 -16.37 32.95
C LEU A 56 -33.66 -16.70 33.07
N ASP A 57 -33.30 -17.88 33.55
CA ASP A 57 -31.92 -18.34 33.63
C ASP A 57 -31.21 -18.34 32.27
N GLN A 58 -31.91 -18.79 31.21
CA GLN A 58 -31.37 -18.75 29.85
C GLN A 58 -31.15 -17.31 29.37
N LEU A 59 -32.10 -16.41 29.61
CA LEU A 59 -31.96 -15.00 29.25
C LEU A 59 -30.83 -14.32 30.02
N TYR A 60 -30.68 -14.59 31.32
CA TYR A 60 -29.56 -14.07 32.12
C TYR A 60 -28.21 -14.53 31.56
N ARG A 61 -28.06 -15.83 31.23
CA ARG A 61 -26.83 -16.33 30.60
C ARG A 61 -26.57 -15.70 29.23
N GLN A 62 -27.61 -15.43 28.46
CA GLN A 62 -27.47 -14.74 27.17
C GLN A 62 -27.02 -13.29 27.37
N ILE A 63 -27.59 -12.58 28.34
CA ILE A 63 -27.19 -11.21 28.68
C ILE A 63 -25.73 -11.18 29.13
N GLU A 64 -25.33 -12.05 30.07
CA GLU A 64 -23.93 -12.14 30.51
C GLU A 64 -22.98 -12.45 29.34
N GLY A 65 -23.37 -13.35 28.45
CA GLY A 65 -22.59 -13.68 27.25
C GLY A 65 -22.46 -12.50 26.28
N LEU A 66 -23.53 -11.75 26.07
CA LEU A 66 -23.52 -10.55 25.23
C LEU A 66 -22.72 -9.42 25.87
N GLU A 67 -22.86 -9.17 27.16
CA GLU A 67 -22.08 -8.18 27.91
C GLU A 67 -20.59 -8.51 27.82
N TYR A 68 -20.22 -9.77 28.03
CA TYR A 68 -18.84 -10.21 27.86
C TYR A 68 -18.31 -9.94 26.44
N GLN A 69 -19.08 -10.31 25.41
CA GLN A 69 -18.71 -10.04 24.01
C GLN A 69 -18.54 -8.55 23.73
N THR A 70 -19.47 -7.71 24.20
CA THR A 70 -19.36 -6.25 24.01
C THR A 70 -18.15 -5.65 24.71
N ASN A 71 -17.78 -6.16 25.89
CA ASN A 71 -16.60 -5.71 26.60
C ASN A 71 -15.33 -6.09 25.84
N VAL A 72 -15.23 -7.34 25.36
CA VAL A 72 -14.10 -7.79 24.53
C VAL A 72 -13.97 -6.95 23.26
N LEU A 73 -15.07 -6.74 22.55
CA LEU A 73 -15.12 -5.91 21.34
C LEU A 73 -14.72 -4.45 21.62
N SER A 74 -15.13 -3.89 22.77
CA SER A 74 -14.74 -2.53 23.15
C SER A 74 -13.24 -2.42 23.39
N VAL A 75 -12.65 -3.39 24.09
CA VAL A 75 -11.21 -3.43 24.35
C VAL A 75 -10.43 -3.61 23.05
N GLU A 76 -10.89 -4.50 22.16
CA GLU A 76 -10.27 -4.72 20.85
C GLU A 76 -10.31 -3.45 20.00
N LEU A 77 -11.45 -2.74 19.98
CA LEU A 77 -11.57 -1.47 19.27
C LEU A 77 -10.64 -0.38 19.83
N ASP A 78 -10.48 -0.32 21.16
CA ASP A 78 -9.57 0.64 21.78
C ASP A 78 -8.10 0.34 21.43
N ILE A 79 -7.71 -0.94 21.42
CA ILE A 79 -6.38 -1.39 20.96
C ILE A 79 -6.17 -1.02 19.49
N GLU A 80 -7.13 -1.32 18.61
CA GLU A 80 -7.03 -0.98 17.19
C GLU A 80 -6.90 0.53 16.97
N ARG A 81 -7.63 1.35 17.73
CA ARG A 81 -7.54 2.81 17.67
C ARG A 81 -6.15 3.29 18.07
N SER A 82 -5.63 2.84 19.20
CA SER A 82 -4.29 3.21 19.66
C SER A 82 -3.20 2.75 18.69
N ALA A 83 -3.31 1.54 18.16
CA ALA A 83 -2.38 1.03 17.15
C ALA A 83 -2.42 1.87 15.86
N ASN A 84 -3.62 2.27 15.41
CA ASN A 84 -3.77 3.12 14.23
C ASN A 84 -3.20 4.52 14.45
N GLU A 85 -3.41 5.12 15.62
CA GLU A 85 -2.81 6.41 15.99
C GLU A 85 -1.28 6.33 16.02
N GLU A 86 -0.71 5.26 16.57
CA GLU A 86 0.73 5.01 16.59
C GLU A 86 1.29 4.85 15.16
N LEU A 87 0.65 4.04 14.33
CA LEU A 87 1.04 3.86 12.91
C LEU A 87 0.97 5.17 12.12
N GLN A 88 -0.05 6.00 12.35
CA GLN A 88 -0.15 7.31 11.71
C GLN A 88 0.97 8.26 12.16
N SER A 89 1.34 8.23 13.44
CA SER A 89 2.46 9.00 13.96
C SER A 89 3.79 8.56 13.34
N GLU A 90 4.06 7.25 13.32
CA GLU A 90 5.29 6.69 12.75
C GLU A 90 5.39 7.00 11.24
N LEU A 91 4.29 6.87 10.51
CA LEU A 91 4.24 7.21 9.08
C LEU A 91 4.52 8.70 8.84
N SER A 92 3.99 9.59 9.68
CA SER A 92 4.28 11.02 9.62
C SER A 92 5.75 11.31 9.89
N GLU A 93 6.35 10.65 10.89
CA GLU A 93 7.77 10.79 11.22
C GLU A 93 8.67 10.34 10.07
N LEU A 94 8.41 9.14 9.51
CA LEU A 94 9.13 8.61 8.35
C LEU A 94 9.01 9.52 7.12
N GLN A 95 7.83 10.09 6.87
CA GLN A 95 7.65 11.06 5.79
C GLN A 95 8.49 12.32 6.01
N ASN A 96 8.47 12.87 7.22
CA ASN A 96 9.26 14.05 7.57
C ASN A 96 10.77 13.78 7.43
N GLU A 97 11.25 12.63 7.89
CA GLU A 97 12.64 12.22 7.72
C GLU A 97 12.99 12.07 6.23
N ASN A 98 12.12 11.45 5.43
CA ASN A 98 12.35 11.31 3.99
C ASN A 98 12.44 12.68 3.30
N TYR A 99 11.56 13.62 3.65
CA TYR A 99 11.61 14.98 3.13
C TYR A 99 12.87 15.73 3.57
N ALA A 100 13.31 15.55 4.82
CA ALA A 100 14.56 16.12 5.31
C ALA A 100 15.76 15.57 4.54
N LEU A 101 15.87 14.24 4.41
CA LEU A 101 16.94 13.59 3.65
C LEU A 101 16.97 14.02 2.18
N ARG A 102 15.80 14.10 1.52
CA ARG A 102 15.72 14.60 0.13
C ARG A 102 16.17 16.05 0.03
N ARG A 103 15.78 16.89 0.99
CA ARG A 103 16.21 18.30 1.03
C ARG A 103 17.72 18.39 1.20
N ASP A 104 18.30 17.58 2.09
CA ASP A 104 19.73 17.56 2.34
C ASP A 104 20.50 17.11 1.09
N VAL A 105 20.05 16.03 0.43
CA VAL A 105 20.63 15.58 -0.85
C VAL A 105 20.55 16.67 -1.92
N ALA A 106 19.38 17.30 -2.11
CA ALA A 106 19.21 18.37 -3.09
C ALA A 106 20.09 19.58 -2.76
N PHE A 107 20.26 19.92 -1.48
CA PHE A 107 21.15 20.97 -1.03
C PHE A 107 22.63 20.62 -1.30
N TYR A 108 23.05 19.40 -0.99
CA TYR A 108 24.39 18.90 -1.30
C TYR A 108 24.67 18.94 -2.80
N GLN A 109 23.72 18.49 -3.64
CA GLN A 109 23.83 18.56 -5.10
C GLN A 109 24.00 20.01 -5.57
N LYS A 110 23.20 20.94 -5.03
CA LYS A 110 23.28 22.36 -5.38
C LYS A 110 24.61 23.01 -5.02
N ILE A 111 25.24 22.62 -3.91
CA ILE A 111 26.55 23.17 -3.50
C ILE A 111 27.70 22.51 -4.25
N MET A 112 27.69 21.17 -4.34
CA MET A 112 28.83 20.40 -4.82
C MET A 112 28.88 20.26 -6.34
N ALA A 113 27.76 20.45 -7.03
CA ALA A 113 27.67 20.27 -8.47
C ALA A 113 26.61 21.18 -9.12
N PRO A 114 26.76 22.53 -9.02
CA PRO A 114 25.82 23.49 -9.60
C PRO A 114 25.75 23.43 -11.14
N GLU A 115 26.72 22.78 -11.77
CA GLU A 115 26.78 22.47 -13.21
C GLU A 115 25.89 21.31 -13.67
N LEU A 116 25.31 20.52 -12.76
CA LEU A 116 24.47 19.36 -13.13
C LEU A 116 23.03 19.76 -13.53
N GLU A 117 22.55 20.93 -13.10
CA GLU A 117 21.18 21.40 -13.36
C GLU A 117 21.17 22.89 -13.74
N GLN A 118 21.15 23.17 -15.05
CA GLN A 118 20.94 24.49 -15.61
C GLN A 118 19.81 24.46 -16.64
N GLY A 119 18.86 25.38 -16.51
CA GLY A 119 17.77 25.53 -17.49
C GLY A 119 16.77 24.37 -17.57
N GLY A 120 16.75 23.46 -16.58
CA GLY A 120 15.83 22.30 -16.54
C GLY A 120 16.29 21.09 -17.37
N VAL A 121 17.54 21.10 -17.84
CA VAL A 121 18.19 19.99 -18.56
C VAL A 121 19.30 19.40 -17.71
N VAL A 122 19.44 18.07 -17.76
CA VAL A 122 20.47 17.31 -17.06
C VAL A 122 21.18 16.36 -18.02
N ILE A 123 22.50 16.27 -17.87
CA ILE A 123 23.31 15.24 -18.52
C ILE A 123 23.18 13.99 -17.66
N GLU A 124 22.39 13.00 -18.06
CA GLU A 124 22.05 11.84 -17.21
C GLU A 124 23.20 10.84 -17.11
N SER A 125 23.67 10.35 -18.26
CA SER A 125 24.67 9.29 -18.32
C SER A 125 25.50 9.32 -19.59
N PHE A 126 26.76 8.89 -19.47
CA PHE A 126 27.67 8.64 -20.58
C PHE A 126 28.26 7.24 -20.44
N ALA A 127 27.91 6.35 -21.37
CA ALA A 127 28.35 4.96 -21.40
C ALA A 127 29.34 4.73 -22.55
N LEU A 128 30.30 3.82 -22.31
CA LEU A 128 31.27 3.37 -23.30
C LEU A 128 31.21 1.85 -23.42
N THR A 129 31.06 1.36 -24.64
CA THR A 129 31.02 -0.06 -24.95
C THR A 129 32.17 -0.42 -25.88
N PRO A 130 33.07 -1.36 -25.50
CA PRO A 130 34.09 -1.84 -26.41
C PRO A 130 33.43 -2.65 -27.54
N ASN A 131 33.83 -2.38 -28.78
CA ASN A 131 33.35 -3.09 -29.97
C ASN A 131 34.30 -4.28 -30.29
N ILE A 132 33.96 -5.09 -31.29
CA ILE A 132 34.67 -6.34 -31.67
C ILE A 132 36.13 -6.07 -32.04
N SER A 133 36.41 -4.92 -32.65
CA SER A 133 37.76 -4.49 -33.02
C SER A 133 38.49 -3.85 -31.84
N LYS A 134 39.77 -4.19 -31.67
CA LYS A 134 40.62 -3.57 -30.63
C LYS A 134 40.60 -2.05 -30.78
N ARG A 135 40.38 -1.34 -29.66
CA ARG A 135 40.34 0.12 -29.57
C ARG A 135 39.17 0.80 -30.30
N HIS A 136 38.19 0.03 -30.73
CA HIS A 136 36.95 0.56 -31.25
C HIS A 136 35.93 0.62 -30.10
N PHE A 137 35.33 1.79 -29.88
CA PHE A 137 34.39 2.01 -28.79
C PHE A 137 33.14 2.68 -29.33
N HIS A 138 32.00 2.22 -28.87
CA HIS A 138 30.71 2.85 -29.06
C HIS A 138 30.39 3.68 -27.81
N PHE A 139 30.06 4.96 -27.96
CA PHE A 139 29.60 5.79 -26.86
C PHE A 139 28.10 6.04 -26.98
N SER A 140 27.42 6.15 -25.84
CA SER A 140 26.07 6.69 -25.77
C SER A 140 25.98 7.76 -24.69
N LEU A 141 25.39 8.90 -25.06
CA LEU A 141 25.14 10.04 -24.18
C LEU A 141 23.64 10.27 -24.09
N ALA A 142 23.09 10.16 -22.88
CA ALA A 142 21.69 10.44 -22.60
C ALA A 142 21.54 11.82 -21.93
N LEU A 143 20.67 12.64 -22.51
CA LEU A 143 20.29 13.95 -22.01
C LEU A 143 18.79 13.94 -21.68
N LEU A 144 18.42 14.50 -20.52
CA LEU A 144 17.04 14.53 -20.04
C LEU A 144 16.60 15.94 -19.70
N GLN A 145 15.33 16.23 -19.96
CA GLN A 145 14.66 17.45 -19.51
C GLN A 145 13.78 17.12 -18.29
N ILE A 146 14.18 17.60 -17.12
CA ILE A 146 13.49 17.31 -15.85
C ILE A 146 12.26 18.22 -15.67
N GLU A 147 12.25 19.42 -16.25
CA GLU A 147 11.14 20.36 -16.10
C GLU A 147 10.05 20.16 -17.17
N GLN A 148 8.78 20.06 -16.77
CA GLN A 148 7.61 19.86 -17.65
C GLN A 148 7.25 21.12 -18.47
N ARG A 149 8.21 21.67 -19.22
CA ARG A 149 7.94 22.70 -20.21
C ARG A 149 7.49 22.04 -21.51
N ARG A 150 6.47 22.62 -22.15
CA ARG A 150 5.95 22.14 -23.45
C ARG A 150 6.82 22.56 -24.65
N GLN A 151 7.85 23.36 -24.42
CA GLN A 151 8.74 23.88 -25.46
C GLN A 151 9.89 22.90 -25.72
N PHE A 152 10.35 22.85 -26.97
CA PHE A 152 11.57 22.15 -27.32
C PHE A 152 12.77 22.86 -26.68
N VAL A 153 13.76 22.08 -26.29
CA VAL A 153 15.07 22.57 -25.84
C VAL A 153 16.08 22.25 -26.91
N GLU A 154 16.80 23.29 -27.34
CA GLU A 154 17.86 23.20 -28.33
C GLU A 154 19.17 23.69 -27.77
N GLY A 155 20.26 23.10 -28.22
CA GLY A 155 21.60 23.47 -27.77
C GLY A 155 22.69 22.76 -28.53
N LYS A 156 23.94 23.08 -28.19
CA LYS A 156 25.15 22.49 -28.76
C LYS A 156 25.79 21.53 -27.76
N ILE A 157 26.16 20.34 -28.23
CA ILE A 157 26.93 19.35 -27.46
C ILE A 157 28.38 19.33 -27.92
N THR A 158 29.30 19.30 -26.96
CA THR A 158 30.73 19.08 -27.18
C THR A 158 31.20 17.96 -26.26
N ILE A 159 31.89 16.95 -26.80
CA ILE A 159 32.40 15.81 -26.03
C ILE A 159 33.92 15.75 -26.23
N GLU A 160 34.67 16.05 -25.17
CA GLU A 160 36.14 16.05 -25.18
C GLU A 160 36.69 14.88 -24.37
N LEU A 161 37.45 14.00 -25.02
CA LEU A 161 38.23 12.96 -24.36
C LEU A 161 39.59 13.50 -23.93
N GLN A 162 39.84 13.53 -22.63
CA GLN A 162 41.14 13.82 -22.06
C GLN A 162 41.95 12.53 -21.95
N ALA A 163 43.08 12.49 -22.64
CA ALA A 163 43.91 11.31 -22.66
C ALA A 163 45.40 11.64 -22.58
N ARG A 164 46.14 10.79 -21.87
CA ARG A 164 47.59 10.92 -21.71
C ARG A 164 48.31 10.22 -22.85
N THR A 165 49.23 10.94 -23.49
CA THR A 165 50.18 10.38 -24.47
C THR A 165 51.57 10.37 -23.83
N GLY A 166 52.12 9.17 -23.59
CA GLY A 166 53.40 8.98 -22.90
C GLY A 166 53.39 9.38 -21.41
N GLU A 167 54.51 9.89 -20.90
CA GLU A 167 54.69 10.21 -19.47
C GLU A 167 54.19 11.60 -19.04
N LYS A 168 54.00 12.58 -19.94
CA LYS A 168 53.79 14.00 -19.52
C LYS A 168 52.82 14.86 -20.32
N THR A 169 52.18 14.38 -21.38
CA THR A 169 51.28 15.23 -22.19
C THR A 169 49.83 14.77 -22.14
N VAL A 170 48.94 15.65 -21.66
CA VAL A 170 47.50 15.49 -21.78
C VAL A 170 47.07 16.09 -23.12
N LYS A 171 46.50 15.27 -23.99
CA LYS A 171 45.88 15.70 -25.25
C LYS A 171 44.36 15.59 -25.11
N ARG A 172 43.67 16.58 -25.66
CA ARG A 172 42.20 16.57 -25.80
C ARG A 172 41.86 16.07 -27.19
N TYR A 173 40.97 15.10 -27.27
CA TYR A 173 40.42 14.62 -28.53
C TYR A 173 38.92 14.90 -28.54
N ASN A 174 38.42 15.58 -29.57
CA ASN A 174 36.99 15.72 -29.74
C ASN A 174 36.44 14.37 -30.22
N LEU A 175 35.59 13.74 -29.38
CA LEU A 175 35.05 12.41 -29.67
C LEU A 175 34.13 12.41 -30.88
N LEU A 176 33.44 13.52 -31.13
CA LEU A 176 32.52 13.67 -32.27
C LEU A 176 33.31 13.75 -33.59
N GLU A 177 34.48 14.39 -33.58
CA GLU A 177 35.42 14.40 -34.71
C GLU A 177 36.05 13.01 -34.93
N LEU A 178 36.45 12.31 -33.86
CA LEU A 178 36.98 10.95 -33.95
C LEU A 178 35.96 9.93 -34.46
N ALA A 179 34.67 10.17 -34.18
CA ALA A 179 33.58 9.36 -34.68
C ALA A 179 33.19 9.67 -36.13
N ASN A 180 33.90 10.61 -36.78
CA ASN A 180 33.61 11.08 -38.14
C ASN A 180 32.14 11.51 -38.33
N ILE A 181 31.54 12.05 -37.26
CA ILE A 181 30.22 12.67 -37.31
C ILE A 181 30.43 14.07 -37.88
N GLU A 182 29.76 14.40 -38.99
CA GLU A 182 30.04 15.61 -39.80
C GLU A 182 30.18 16.91 -38.98
N PRO A 183 31.04 17.85 -39.42
CA PRO A 183 31.36 19.07 -38.69
C PRO A 183 30.29 20.14 -38.90
N HIS A 184 29.18 20.00 -38.19
CA HIS A 184 28.29 21.12 -37.88
C HIS A 184 28.12 21.10 -36.36
N PRO A 185 27.96 22.25 -35.68
CA PRO A 185 27.77 22.23 -34.23
C PRO A 185 26.70 21.21 -33.93
N HIS A 186 26.99 20.19 -33.11
CA HIS A 186 26.05 19.09 -32.88
C HIS A 186 24.87 19.65 -32.10
N PHE A 187 23.91 20.16 -32.87
CA PHE A 187 22.68 20.75 -32.38
C PHE A 187 21.76 19.59 -32.02
N PHE A 188 21.33 19.54 -30.78
CA PHE A 188 20.23 18.67 -30.39
C PHE A 188 18.96 19.51 -30.33
N SER A 189 17.83 18.90 -30.67
CA SER A 189 16.50 19.44 -30.41
C SER A 189 15.69 18.33 -29.75
N MET A 190 15.23 18.56 -28.53
CA MET A 190 14.51 17.55 -27.76
C MET A 190 13.34 18.15 -27.00
N ARG A 191 12.35 17.31 -26.68
CA ARG A 191 11.22 17.68 -25.84
C ARG A 191 11.21 16.98 -24.47
N TYR A 192 11.86 15.82 -24.37
CA TYR A 192 11.87 14.99 -23.17
C TYR A 192 13.25 14.35 -22.95
N PHE A 193 13.76 13.70 -23.99
CA PHE A 193 15.08 13.06 -23.96
C PHE A 193 15.75 13.15 -25.34
N SER A 194 17.08 13.12 -25.33
CA SER A 194 17.89 12.93 -26.53
C SER A 194 19.00 11.95 -26.23
N LEU A 195 19.22 11.02 -27.16
CA LEU A 195 20.27 10.03 -27.10
C LEU A 195 21.22 10.29 -28.27
N LEU A 196 22.49 10.57 -27.95
CA LEU A 196 23.55 10.76 -28.94
C LEU A 196 24.50 9.58 -28.87
N GLU A 197 24.65 8.87 -29.98
CA GLU A 197 25.47 7.68 -30.09
C GLU A 197 26.48 7.82 -31.22
N GLY A 198 27.60 7.13 -31.10
CA GLY A 198 28.61 7.09 -32.15
C GLY A 198 29.73 6.10 -31.85
N ASP A 199 30.39 5.66 -32.91
CA ASP A 199 31.54 4.78 -32.83
C ASP A 199 32.82 5.58 -33.13
N PHE A 200 33.85 5.40 -32.32
CA PHE A 200 35.14 6.03 -32.54
C PHE A 200 36.29 5.04 -32.35
N ILE A 201 37.39 5.30 -33.06
CA ILE A 201 38.63 4.53 -32.93
C ILE A 201 39.60 5.35 -32.08
N LEU A 202 40.02 4.79 -30.95
CA LEU A 202 41.04 5.42 -30.11
C LEU A 202 42.41 5.31 -30.80
N PRO A 203 43.21 6.40 -30.93
CA PRO A 203 44.54 6.35 -31.56
C PRO A 203 45.61 5.56 -30.79
N GLU A 204 46.70 5.17 -31.46
CA GLU A 204 47.80 4.40 -30.85
C GLU A 204 48.62 5.17 -29.80
N GLY A 205 48.90 4.52 -28.66
CA GLY A 205 49.67 5.10 -27.56
C GLY A 205 48.90 6.06 -26.64
N VAL A 206 47.58 6.16 -26.80
CA VAL A 206 46.71 7.06 -26.02
C VAL A 206 46.05 6.31 -24.85
N LEU A 207 46.25 6.81 -23.64
CA LEU A 207 45.62 6.29 -22.41
C LEU A 207 44.50 7.24 -21.97
N PRO A 208 43.22 6.88 -22.13
CA PRO A 208 42.10 7.73 -21.78
C PRO A 208 41.91 7.79 -20.26
N GLU A 209 41.67 9.00 -19.73
CA GLU A 209 41.48 9.22 -18.29
C GLU A 209 40.02 9.55 -17.96
N HIS A 210 39.48 10.60 -18.58
CA HIS A 210 38.12 11.06 -18.39
C HIS A 210 37.58 11.72 -19.67
N VAL A 211 36.26 11.79 -19.77
CA VAL A 211 35.51 12.45 -20.84
C VAL A 211 34.77 13.63 -20.22
N ASP A 212 34.98 14.82 -20.75
CA ASP A 212 34.25 16.03 -20.38
C ASP A 212 33.14 16.27 -21.42
N VAL A 213 31.89 16.27 -20.96
CA VAL A 213 30.72 16.56 -21.78
C VAL A 213 30.22 17.96 -21.45
N ARG A 214 30.15 18.83 -22.46
CA ARG A 214 29.63 20.19 -22.33
C ARG A 214 28.41 20.39 -23.21
N VAL A 215 27.35 20.92 -22.62
CA VAL A 215 26.07 21.20 -23.29
C VAL A 215 25.71 22.66 -23.09
N THR A 216 25.70 23.43 -24.18
CA THR A 216 25.34 24.85 -24.19
C THR A 216 23.93 25.00 -24.73
N LEU A 217 22.99 25.51 -23.92
CA LEU A 217 21.59 25.68 -24.33
C LEU A 217 21.41 26.96 -25.16
N THR A 218 20.73 26.87 -26.30
CA THR A 218 20.45 28.00 -27.22
C THR A 218 18.98 28.40 -27.24
N GLU A 219 18.06 27.43 -27.22
CA GLU A 219 16.61 27.69 -27.26
C GLU A 219 15.88 26.81 -26.22
N GLY A 220 14.77 27.28 -25.65
CA GLY A 220 14.00 26.53 -24.65
C GLY A 220 14.64 26.45 -23.24
N GLY A 221 15.88 26.92 -23.08
CA GLY A 221 16.62 27.03 -21.82
C GLY A 221 17.78 28.04 -21.92
N ARG A 222 18.42 28.37 -20.79
CA ARG A 222 19.65 29.19 -20.73
C ARG A 222 20.62 28.57 -19.75
N GLY A 223 21.87 28.46 -20.16
CA GLY A 223 22.94 27.92 -19.32
C GLY A 223 23.91 27.03 -20.09
N GLU A 224 25.00 26.70 -19.41
CA GLU A 224 26.00 25.75 -19.84
C GLU A 224 26.15 24.66 -18.77
N LEU A 225 25.98 23.43 -19.20
CA LEU A 225 26.12 22.23 -18.37
C LEU A 225 27.46 21.60 -18.70
N GLU A 226 28.26 21.28 -17.69
CA GLU A 226 29.51 20.54 -17.87
C GLU A 226 29.50 19.35 -16.91
N ARG A 227 29.73 18.14 -17.43
CA ARG A 227 29.83 16.93 -16.61
C ARG A 227 31.02 16.09 -17.03
N ARG A 228 31.84 15.73 -16.05
CA ARG A 228 33.00 14.84 -16.22
C ARG A 228 32.62 13.40 -15.92
N PHE A 229 32.99 12.50 -16.83
CA PHE A 229 32.83 11.06 -16.69
C PHE A 229 34.18 10.36 -16.72
N TYR A 230 34.49 9.57 -15.69
CA TYR A 230 35.73 8.80 -15.65
C TYR A 230 35.66 7.60 -16.58
N TRP A 231 36.70 7.42 -17.41
CA TRP A 231 36.71 6.40 -18.47
C TRP A 231 36.41 4.98 -17.94
N THR A 232 37.01 4.61 -16.80
CA THR A 232 36.83 3.28 -16.20
C THR A 232 35.43 3.03 -15.63
N GLN A 233 34.71 4.09 -15.24
CA GLN A 233 33.35 3.99 -14.73
C GLN A 233 32.34 3.85 -15.89
N SER A 234 32.53 4.63 -16.96
CA SER A 234 31.68 4.56 -18.16
C SER A 234 31.73 3.21 -18.88
N LEU A 235 32.82 2.45 -18.74
CA LEU A 235 32.91 1.07 -19.23
C LEU A 235 32.12 0.05 -18.38
N ARG A 236 31.87 0.33 -17.08
CA ARG A 236 31.17 -0.61 -16.18
C ARG A 236 29.65 -0.44 -16.21
N GLN A 237 29.16 0.76 -16.49
CA GLN A 237 27.73 1.09 -16.42
C GLN A 237 26.86 0.26 -17.40
N ASN A 238 27.47 -0.31 -18.44
CA ASN A 238 26.79 -1.25 -19.34
C ASN A 238 26.59 -2.66 -18.73
N ARG A 239 27.52 -3.14 -17.88
CA ARG A 239 27.44 -4.50 -17.30
C ARG A 239 26.29 -4.66 -16.31
N SER A 240 25.87 -3.59 -15.64
CA SER A 240 24.71 -3.61 -14.73
C SER A 240 23.38 -3.68 -15.48
N LEU A 241 23.27 -3.09 -16.67
CA LEU A 241 22.04 -3.12 -17.49
C LEU A 241 21.82 -4.49 -18.15
N GLU A 242 22.90 -5.23 -18.44
CA GLU A 242 22.81 -6.59 -18.95
C GLU A 242 22.43 -7.61 -17.86
N LEU A 243 22.86 -7.40 -16.61
CA LEU A 243 22.55 -8.30 -15.50
C LEU A 243 21.07 -8.23 -15.10
N GLU A 244 20.47 -7.04 -15.07
CA GLU A 244 19.04 -6.86 -14.78
C GLU A 244 18.14 -7.49 -15.86
N LYS A 245 18.58 -7.47 -17.13
CA LYS A 245 17.87 -8.13 -18.23
C LYS A 245 18.00 -9.66 -18.22
N SER A 246 19.03 -10.19 -17.56
CA SER A 246 19.27 -11.64 -17.47
C SER A 246 18.59 -12.33 -16.28
N GLU A 247 18.15 -11.57 -15.27
CA GLU A 247 17.37 -12.10 -14.15
C GLU A 247 15.86 -12.17 -14.44
N ASP A 248 15.40 -11.50 -15.49
CA ASP A 248 13.99 -11.48 -15.92
C ASP A 248 13.71 -12.38 -17.15
N SER A 249 14.60 -13.35 -17.43
CA SER A 249 14.47 -14.34 -18.52
C SER A 249 14.51 -15.79 -18.01
#